data_AF-A0A7X7QVW0-F1
#
_entry.id   AF-A0A7X7QVW0-F1
#
_cell.length_a   1.000
_cell.length_b   1.000
_cell.length_c   1.000
_cell.angle_alpha   90.00
_cell.angle_beta   90.00
_cell.angle_gamma   90.00
#
_symmetry.space_group_name_H-M   'P 1'
#
loop_
_entity.id
_entity.type
_entity.pdbx_description
1 polymer ?
#
loop_
_entity_poly.entity_id
_entity_poly.type
_entity_poly.pdbx_seq_one_letter_code
_entity_poly.pdbx_strand_id
1 'polypeptide(L)'
;LDCMNTPNRDGIDPVDCHDMTISNCNIMAGDDGLCFKTSDKIGCYNIDAYDLMIQSLASGIKFGTDTYYCLKNAKIRDCAIKNVNRCGVSLETVDGAAVEDVIFERLDMTDVGAPLYITTGARNRLPRGNQPIRRSYIKNVTFKDIRFEQPYPFSFTKEIRENMVIGQSKDNLIENVNFINFDLKLPGGMRTIPKPPVVIDDKYPEYDRHGLSSGYAFTIKYAKNITFKNLKVTLDKKDARDEIAYFDYEE
;
A
#
# COMPACT_ATOMS: atom_id res chain seq x y z
N LEU A 1 -0.50 5.01 -27.09
CA LEU A 1 -0.97 4.43 -25.81
C LEU A 1 -1.95 5.42 -25.19
N ASP A 2 -3.17 5.50 -25.73
CA ASP A 2 -4.20 6.45 -25.24
C ASP A 2 -4.74 6.04 -23.86
N CYS A 3 -4.55 4.78 -23.46
CA CYS A 3 -4.92 4.28 -22.13
C CYS A 3 -4.21 5.03 -21.00
N MET A 4 -2.94 5.44 -21.20
CA MET A 4 -2.17 6.13 -20.15
C MET A 4 -2.71 7.53 -19.86
N ASN A 5 -3.40 8.20 -20.79
CA ASN A 5 -3.88 9.57 -20.58
C ASN A 5 -5.37 9.66 -20.22
N THR A 6 -6.00 8.53 -19.87
CA THR A 6 -7.43 8.48 -19.52
C THR A 6 -7.57 8.12 -18.04
N PRO A 7 -8.15 8.99 -17.20
CA PRO A 7 -8.34 8.70 -15.79
C PRO A 7 -9.26 7.49 -15.59
N ASN A 8 -9.11 6.77 -14.47
CA ASN A 8 -9.96 5.64 -14.06
C ASN A 8 -9.94 4.46 -15.05
N ARG A 9 -8.80 4.25 -15.72
CA ARG A 9 -8.51 3.10 -16.57
C ARG A 9 -7.56 2.15 -15.84
N ASP A 10 -8.11 1.50 -14.82
CA ASP A 10 -7.45 0.43 -14.08
C ASP A 10 -7.12 -0.73 -15.05
N GLY A 11 -6.05 -1.48 -14.78
CA GLY A 11 -5.63 -2.60 -15.61
C GLY A 11 -6.53 -3.83 -15.42
N ILE A 12 -6.47 -4.42 -14.23
CA ILE A 12 -7.36 -5.50 -13.80
C ILE A 12 -7.99 -5.09 -12.46
N ASP A 13 -9.31 -5.12 -12.38
CA ASP A 13 -10.07 -4.59 -11.23
C ASP A 13 -11.04 -5.64 -10.63
N PRO A 14 -10.56 -6.67 -9.88
CA PRO A 14 -11.46 -7.65 -9.28
C PRO A 14 -12.30 -7.04 -8.17
N VAL A 15 -13.62 -7.12 -8.33
CA VAL A 15 -14.60 -6.61 -7.37
C VAL A 15 -15.41 -7.78 -6.80
N ASP A 16 -15.32 -7.98 -5.48
CA ASP A 16 -16.06 -9.04 -4.76
C ASP A 16 -15.82 -10.46 -5.34
N CYS A 17 -14.59 -10.74 -5.75
CA CYS A 17 -14.18 -11.97 -6.45
C CYS A 17 -13.53 -12.99 -5.51
N HIS A 18 -13.79 -14.28 -5.70
CA HIS A 18 -13.13 -15.33 -4.93
C HIS A 18 -12.70 -16.52 -5.77
N ASP A 19 -11.74 -17.29 -5.25
CA ASP A 19 -11.13 -18.46 -5.92
C ASP A 19 -10.57 -18.09 -7.30
N MET A 20 -9.77 -17.01 -7.33
CA MET A 20 -9.29 -16.38 -8.55
C MET A 20 -7.77 -16.50 -8.68
N THR A 21 -7.33 -16.82 -9.89
CA THR A 21 -5.92 -16.74 -10.28
C THR A 21 -5.72 -15.70 -11.37
N ILE A 22 -4.72 -14.83 -11.21
CA ILE A 22 -4.27 -13.87 -12.21
C ILE A 22 -2.80 -14.15 -12.47
N SER A 23 -2.43 -14.50 -13.69
CA SER A 23 -1.04 -14.84 -13.97
C SER A 23 -0.59 -14.48 -15.37
N ASN A 24 0.72 -14.31 -15.54
CA ASN A 24 1.40 -14.15 -16.82
C ASN A 24 0.88 -12.93 -17.62
N CYS A 25 0.62 -11.83 -16.90
CA CYS A 25 0.04 -10.62 -17.48
C CYS A 25 1.06 -9.47 -17.54
N ASN A 26 1.05 -8.76 -18.67
CA ASN A 26 1.70 -7.46 -18.83
C ASN A 26 0.64 -6.37 -18.78
N ILE A 27 0.64 -5.56 -17.73
CA ILE A 27 -0.38 -4.56 -17.43
C ILE A 27 0.20 -3.16 -17.67
N MET A 28 -0.51 -2.36 -18.45
CA MET A 28 -0.24 -0.94 -18.65
C MET A 28 -1.54 -0.17 -18.45
N ALA A 29 -1.64 0.56 -17.34
CA ALA A 29 -2.87 1.20 -16.89
C ALA A 29 -2.72 2.73 -16.81
N GLY A 30 -3.80 3.44 -17.17
CA GLY A 30 -3.92 4.89 -16.97
C GLY A 30 -4.30 5.27 -15.55
N ASP A 31 -4.70 4.28 -14.76
CA ASP A 31 -4.95 4.36 -13.32
C ASP A 31 -4.33 3.11 -12.67
N ASP A 32 -4.91 2.56 -11.61
CA ASP A 32 -4.33 1.46 -10.83
C ASP A 32 -4.06 0.19 -11.68
N GLY A 33 -2.88 -0.43 -11.52
CA GLY A 33 -2.47 -1.57 -12.35
C GLY A 33 -3.30 -2.83 -12.07
N LEU A 34 -3.15 -3.39 -10.89
CA LEU A 34 -4.01 -4.46 -10.33
C LEU A 34 -4.72 -3.90 -9.11
N CYS A 35 -6.04 -3.74 -9.17
CA CYS A 35 -6.82 -3.06 -8.14
C CYS A 35 -7.91 -3.98 -7.60
N PHE A 36 -7.83 -4.38 -6.34
CA PHE A 36 -8.88 -5.14 -5.68
C PHE A 36 -9.87 -4.19 -5.01
N LYS A 37 -11.17 -4.43 -5.19
CA LYS A 37 -12.25 -3.67 -4.56
C LYS A 37 -13.27 -4.59 -3.93
N THR A 38 -13.99 -4.08 -2.93
CA THR A 38 -15.13 -4.78 -2.33
C THR A 38 -16.29 -3.86 -2.10
N SER A 39 -17.43 -4.25 -2.64
CA SER A 39 -18.68 -3.48 -2.66
C SER A 39 -19.88 -4.29 -2.18
N ASP A 40 -19.68 -5.55 -1.79
CA ASP A 40 -20.71 -6.38 -1.19
C ASP A 40 -20.15 -7.30 -0.09
N LYS A 41 -21.01 -8.10 0.54
CA LYS A 41 -20.71 -8.99 1.67
C LYS A 41 -19.95 -10.26 1.30
N ILE A 42 -19.47 -10.36 0.06
CA ILE A 42 -18.63 -11.46 -0.40
C ILE A 42 -17.16 -11.07 -0.18
N GLY A 43 -16.79 -9.87 -0.63
CA GLY A 43 -15.42 -9.40 -0.63
C GLY A 43 -14.51 -10.20 -1.56
N CYS A 44 -13.21 -10.01 -1.43
CA CYS A 44 -12.20 -10.75 -2.19
C CYS A 44 -11.49 -11.77 -1.30
N TYR A 45 -11.50 -13.05 -1.68
CA TYR A 45 -10.78 -14.08 -0.92
C TYR A 45 -10.29 -15.26 -1.77
N ASN A 46 -9.26 -15.97 -1.30
CA ASN A 46 -8.60 -17.06 -2.05
C ASN A 46 -8.08 -16.57 -3.41
N ILE A 47 -7.14 -15.61 -3.37
CA ILE A 47 -6.56 -14.99 -4.55
C ILE A 47 -5.10 -15.43 -4.71
N ASP A 48 -4.71 -15.88 -5.90
CA ASP A 48 -3.30 -16.09 -6.26
C ASP A 48 -2.96 -15.27 -7.52
N ALA A 49 -2.16 -14.22 -7.36
CA ALA A 49 -1.71 -13.36 -8.45
C ALA A 49 -0.20 -13.47 -8.59
N TYR A 50 0.30 -13.86 -9.77
CA TYR A 50 1.74 -14.06 -9.95
C TYR A 50 2.26 -13.85 -11.37
N ASP A 51 3.57 -13.61 -11.50
CA ASP A 51 4.26 -13.46 -12.79
C ASP A 51 3.67 -12.29 -13.60
N LEU A 52 3.71 -11.10 -12.98
CA LEU A 52 3.10 -9.87 -13.51
C LEU A 52 4.16 -8.82 -13.82
N MET A 53 4.02 -8.14 -14.95
CA MET A 53 4.73 -6.89 -15.24
C MET A 53 3.71 -5.75 -15.20
N ILE A 54 3.93 -4.74 -14.36
CA ILE A 54 2.94 -3.69 -14.11
C ILE A 54 3.55 -2.31 -14.35
N GLN A 55 2.87 -1.51 -15.18
CA GLN A 55 3.06 -0.06 -15.33
C GLN A 55 1.73 0.67 -15.10
N SER A 56 1.76 1.81 -14.42
CA SER A 56 0.56 2.50 -13.96
C SER A 56 0.78 3.99 -13.77
N LEU A 57 -0.19 4.84 -14.15
CA LEU A 57 -0.18 6.26 -13.76
C LEU A 57 -0.78 6.53 -12.37
N ALA A 58 -1.21 5.49 -11.65
CA ALA A 58 -1.60 5.54 -10.25
C ALA A 58 -0.76 4.53 -9.44
N SER A 59 -1.36 3.60 -8.70
CA SER A 59 -0.63 2.57 -7.96
C SER A 59 -0.42 1.30 -8.79
N GLY A 60 0.65 0.55 -8.50
CA GLY A 60 0.97 -0.70 -9.19
C GLY A 60 -0.01 -1.81 -8.81
N ILE A 61 0.02 -2.20 -7.54
CA ILE A 61 -0.93 -3.13 -6.92
C ILE A 61 -1.69 -2.38 -5.85
N LYS A 62 -3.01 -2.54 -5.79
CA LYS A 62 -3.86 -1.84 -4.83
C LYS A 62 -4.97 -2.73 -4.29
N PHE A 63 -5.30 -2.55 -3.02
CA PHE A 63 -6.62 -2.83 -2.49
C PHE A 63 -7.22 -1.48 -2.09
N GLY A 64 -8.30 -1.05 -2.75
CA GLY A 64 -8.84 0.28 -2.54
C GLY A 64 -9.57 0.89 -3.74
N THR A 65 -10.29 2.00 -3.58
CA THR A 65 -10.67 2.58 -2.28
C THR A 65 -12.02 2.06 -1.80
N ASP A 66 -12.84 1.45 -2.68
CA ASP A 66 -14.06 0.72 -2.33
C ASP A 66 -13.69 -0.51 -1.49
N THR A 67 -13.77 -0.37 -0.16
CA THR A 67 -13.17 -1.30 0.81
C THR A 67 -14.19 -1.69 1.87
N TYR A 68 -15.32 -2.26 1.44
CA TYR A 68 -16.43 -2.54 2.35
C TYR A 68 -16.26 -3.83 3.15
N TYR A 69 -15.79 -4.93 2.55
CA TYR A 69 -15.91 -6.25 3.17
C TYR A 69 -14.59 -6.92 3.53
N CYS A 70 -13.82 -7.44 2.55
CA CYS A 70 -12.53 -8.03 2.88
C CYS A 70 -11.58 -8.25 1.69
N LEU A 71 -10.28 -8.33 1.99
CA LEU A 71 -9.29 -9.03 1.18
C LEU A 71 -8.66 -10.10 2.08
N LYS A 72 -8.95 -11.39 1.84
CA LYS A 72 -8.48 -12.47 2.71
C LYS A 72 -7.79 -13.60 1.96
N ASN A 73 -6.78 -14.22 2.59
CA ASN A 73 -6.08 -15.38 2.02
C ASN A 73 -5.64 -15.10 0.56
N ALA A 74 -4.82 -14.06 0.41
CA ALA A 74 -4.38 -13.59 -0.89
C ALA A 74 -2.85 -13.65 -0.97
N LYS A 75 -2.34 -14.16 -2.09
CA LYS A 75 -0.90 -14.16 -2.39
C LYS A 75 -0.66 -13.41 -3.69
N ILE A 76 0.16 -12.37 -3.64
CA ILE A 76 0.59 -11.59 -4.80
C ILE A 76 2.11 -11.66 -4.86
N ARG A 77 2.66 -12.22 -5.94
CA ARG A 77 4.08 -12.55 -5.98
C ARG A 77 4.70 -12.47 -7.36
N ASP A 78 6.02 -12.49 -7.44
CA ASP A 78 6.74 -12.58 -8.72
C ASP A 78 6.36 -11.42 -9.65
N CYS A 79 6.43 -10.18 -9.15
CA CYS A 79 5.99 -9.00 -9.92
C CYS A 79 7.15 -8.03 -10.17
N ALA A 80 7.28 -7.61 -11.43
CA ALA A 80 8.10 -6.46 -11.82
C ALA A 80 7.19 -5.22 -11.95
N ILE A 81 7.43 -4.22 -11.12
CA ILE A 81 6.60 -3.00 -11.04
C ILE A 81 7.46 -1.83 -11.49
N LYS A 82 7.11 -1.21 -12.62
CA LYS A 82 7.93 -0.18 -13.25
C LYS A 82 7.13 1.00 -13.74
N ASN A 83 7.70 2.20 -13.66
CA ASN A 83 7.07 3.44 -14.14
C ASN A 83 5.70 3.66 -13.49
N VAL A 84 5.65 3.57 -12.16
CA VAL A 84 4.42 3.73 -11.38
C VAL A 84 4.42 5.09 -10.70
N ASN A 85 3.36 5.87 -10.91
CA ASN A 85 3.32 7.26 -10.47
C ASN A 85 3.13 7.41 -8.94
N ARG A 86 2.30 6.55 -8.33
CA ARG A 86 2.03 6.53 -6.89
C ARG A 86 2.83 5.43 -6.20
N CYS A 87 2.17 4.52 -5.49
CA CYS A 87 2.82 3.47 -4.72
C CYS A 87 2.96 2.18 -5.54
N GLY A 88 4.05 1.44 -5.31
CA GLY A 88 4.19 0.09 -5.85
C GLY A 88 3.10 -0.82 -5.30
N VAL A 89 2.86 -0.74 -3.98
CA VAL A 89 1.69 -1.35 -3.33
C VAL A 89 0.95 -0.31 -2.48
N SER A 90 -0.35 -0.20 -2.70
CA SER A 90 -1.32 0.54 -1.89
C SER A 90 -2.28 -0.44 -1.20
N LEU A 91 -2.13 -0.69 0.10
CA LEU A 91 -3.00 -1.55 0.89
C LEU A 91 -3.90 -0.70 1.79
N GLU A 92 -5.07 -0.34 1.28
CA GLU A 92 -5.95 0.65 1.88
C GLU A 92 -7.24 -0.02 2.35
N THR A 93 -7.66 0.22 3.59
CA THR A 93 -9.01 -0.15 4.04
C THR A 93 -9.62 0.97 4.87
N VAL A 94 -10.53 1.72 4.28
CA VAL A 94 -11.10 2.93 4.90
C VAL A 94 -12.62 2.90 5.01
N ASP A 95 -13.27 1.92 4.36
CA ASP A 95 -14.72 1.75 4.33
C ASP A 95 -15.21 0.55 5.16
N GLY A 96 -14.32 -0.07 5.95
CA GLY A 96 -14.68 -1.10 6.92
C GLY A 96 -14.27 -2.54 6.55
N ALA A 97 -13.46 -2.72 5.50
CA ALA A 97 -12.96 -4.03 5.11
C ALA A 97 -11.92 -4.61 6.07
N ALA A 98 -11.97 -5.92 6.22
CA ALA A 98 -10.92 -6.72 6.85
C ALA A 98 -9.86 -7.12 5.81
N VAL A 99 -8.60 -6.75 6.02
CA VAL A 99 -7.47 -7.31 5.27
C VAL A 99 -6.76 -8.32 6.16
N GLU A 100 -6.74 -9.60 5.75
CA GLU A 100 -6.31 -10.68 6.64
C GLU A 100 -5.57 -11.79 5.88
N ASP A 101 -4.43 -12.23 6.41
CA ASP A 101 -3.65 -13.34 5.83
C ASP A 101 -3.26 -13.07 4.36
N VAL A 102 -2.60 -11.94 4.14
CA VAL A 102 -2.17 -11.48 2.80
C VAL A 102 -0.65 -11.50 2.69
N ILE A 103 -0.14 -12.04 1.58
CA ILE A 103 1.30 -12.14 1.32
C ILE A 103 1.65 -11.42 0.02
N PHE A 104 2.62 -10.50 0.12
CA PHE A 104 3.32 -9.88 -1.00
C PHE A 104 4.74 -10.42 -1.03
N GLU A 105 5.15 -11.11 -2.11
CA GLU A 105 6.44 -11.81 -2.15
C GLU A 105 7.18 -11.62 -3.48
N ARG A 106 8.49 -11.29 -3.44
CA ARG A 106 9.32 -11.10 -4.65
C ARG A 106 8.74 -10.01 -5.57
N LEU A 107 8.73 -8.79 -5.06
CA LEU A 107 8.37 -7.59 -5.82
C LEU A 107 9.63 -6.78 -6.12
N ASP A 108 9.92 -6.56 -7.40
CA ASP A 108 11.01 -5.69 -7.85
C ASP A 108 10.41 -4.38 -8.39
N MET A 109 10.70 -3.28 -7.72
CA MET A 109 10.13 -1.96 -7.99
C MET A 109 11.24 -1.03 -8.49
N THR A 110 11.08 -0.50 -9.70
CA THR A 110 11.99 0.51 -10.26
C THR A 110 11.20 1.65 -10.89
N ASP A 111 11.62 2.90 -10.74
CA ASP A 111 10.85 4.06 -11.24
C ASP A 111 9.42 4.07 -10.68
N VAL A 112 9.31 3.92 -9.36
CA VAL A 112 8.03 3.93 -8.62
C VAL A 112 7.98 5.14 -7.68
N GLY A 113 6.82 5.78 -7.52
CA GLY A 113 6.67 6.97 -6.68
C GLY A 113 7.10 6.74 -5.23
N ALA A 114 6.51 5.75 -4.57
CA ALA A 114 6.91 5.23 -3.26
C ALA A 114 6.72 3.69 -3.21
N PRO A 115 7.46 2.94 -2.39
CA PRO A 115 7.37 1.49 -2.36
C PRO A 115 6.01 0.99 -1.84
N LEU A 116 5.69 1.29 -0.58
CA LEU A 116 4.50 0.77 0.10
C LEU A 116 3.72 1.89 0.80
N TYR A 117 2.39 1.85 0.66
CA TYR A 117 1.44 2.58 1.48
C TYR A 117 0.43 1.62 2.07
N ILE A 118 0.28 1.65 3.39
CA ILE A 118 -0.63 0.79 4.15
C ILE A 118 -1.43 1.67 5.09
N THR A 119 -2.76 1.61 5.02
CA THR A 119 -3.61 2.43 5.88
C THR A 119 -4.92 1.75 6.27
N THR A 120 -5.36 2.03 7.49
CA THR A 120 -6.76 1.88 7.90
C THR A 120 -7.40 3.26 8.03
N GLY A 121 -8.72 3.35 7.90
CA GLY A 121 -9.46 4.63 7.97
C GLY A 121 -10.86 4.50 8.54
N ALA A 122 -11.58 5.62 8.56
CA ALA A 122 -12.94 5.73 9.09
C ALA A 122 -13.88 6.49 8.15
N ARG A 123 -13.63 6.42 6.83
CA ARG A 123 -14.51 6.99 5.80
C ARG A 123 -15.88 6.31 5.79
N ASN A 124 -15.94 5.03 6.13
CA ASN A 124 -17.18 4.29 6.40
C ASN A 124 -18.20 4.39 5.25
N ARG A 125 -17.74 4.51 4.00
CA ARG A 125 -18.64 4.60 2.85
C ARG A 125 -19.33 3.25 2.64
N LEU A 126 -20.65 3.31 2.48
CA LEU A 126 -21.47 2.12 2.27
C LEU A 126 -21.72 1.94 0.77
N PRO A 127 -21.51 0.73 0.21
CA PRO A 127 -21.80 0.48 -1.21
C PRO A 127 -23.28 0.69 -1.57
N ARG A 128 -24.18 0.43 -0.60
CA ARG A 128 -25.63 0.63 -0.71
C ARG A 128 -26.17 1.12 0.64
N GLY A 129 -27.19 1.99 0.61
CA GLY A 129 -27.69 2.74 1.79
C GLY A 129 -28.24 1.96 2.99
N ASN A 130 -28.29 0.62 2.93
CA ASN A 130 -28.83 -0.23 4.00
C ASN A 130 -27.76 -1.18 4.62
N GLN A 131 -26.52 -1.10 4.15
CA GLN A 131 -25.41 -1.90 4.67
C GLN A 131 -24.97 -1.34 6.05
N PRO A 132 -24.61 -2.16 7.06
CA PRO A 132 -24.08 -1.65 8.32
C PRO A 132 -22.68 -1.07 8.14
N ILE A 133 -22.33 -0.06 8.94
CA ILE A 133 -20.95 0.40 9.08
C ILE A 133 -20.12 -0.72 9.70
N ARG A 134 -18.95 -0.96 9.12
CA ARG A 134 -17.98 -1.96 9.55
C ARG A 134 -16.70 -1.26 9.99
N ARG A 135 -15.88 -1.97 10.76
CA ARG A 135 -14.60 -1.46 11.23
C ARG A 135 -13.47 -2.05 10.41
N SER A 136 -12.65 -1.19 9.83
CA SER A 136 -11.48 -1.60 9.05
C SER A 136 -10.36 -2.12 9.95
N TYR A 137 -9.68 -3.18 9.52
CA TYR A 137 -8.43 -3.59 10.15
C TYR A 137 -7.53 -4.29 9.13
N ILE A 138 -6.23 -4.31 9.42
CA ILE A 138 -5.24 -5.08 8.68
C ILE A 138 -4.57 -6.02 9.68
N LYS A 139 -4.55 -7.32 9.39
CA LYS A 139 -3.98 -8.34 10.29
C LYS A 139 -3.23 -9.42 9.53
N ASN A 140 -2.09 -9.87 10.06
CA ASN A 140 -1.31 -11.00 9.51
C ASN A 140 -0.92 -10.78 8.04
N VAL A 141 -0.28 -9.64 7.76
CA VAL A 141 0.22 -9.34 6.41
C VAL A 141 1.73 -9.53 6.36
N THR A 142 2.23 -10.16 5.31
CA THR A 142 3.68 -10.34 5.13
C THR A 142 4.13 -9.74 3.81
N PHE A 143 5.11 -8.86 3.87
CA PHE A 143 5.89 -8.41 2.72
C PHE A 143 7.25 -9.08 2.79
N LYS A 144 7.65 -9.78 1.73
CA LYS A 144 8.87 -10.57 1.72
C LYS A 144 9.62 -10.44 0.39
N ASP A 145 10.94 -10.33 0.46
CA ASP A 145 11.83 -10.24 -0.71
C ASP A 145 11.43 -9.04 -1.59
N ILE A 146 11.48 -7.84 -1.02
CA ILE A 146 11.06 -6.59 -1.66
C ILE A 146 12.30 -5.78 -2.04
N ARG A 147 12.40 -5.41 -3.31
CA ARG A 147 13.43 -4.53 -3.84
C ARG A 147 12.80 -3.25 -4.34
N PHE A 148 13.35 -2.11 -3.94
CA PHE A 148 12.97 -0.80 -4.46
C PHE A 148 14.23 -0.02 -4.85
N GLU A 149 14.30 0.38 -6.10
CA GLU A 149 15.39 1.19 -6.62
C GLU A 149 14.84 2.38 -7.43
N GLN A 150 15.47 3.55 -7.31
CA GLN A 150 15.20 4.71 -8.17
C GLN A 150 13.74 5.21 -8.07
N PRO A 151 13.45 6.16 -7.16
CA PRO A 151 12.11 6.74 -7.09
C PRO A 151 11.76 7.46 -8.39
N TYR A 152 10.50 7.35 -8.83
CA TYR A 152 10.09 7.91 -10.11
C TYR A 152 10.20 9.44 -10.11
N PRO A 153 11.03 10.05 -10.99
CA PRO A 153 11.25 11.51 -10.99
C PRO A 153 10.00 12.33 -11.31
N PHE A 154 9.05 11.72 -12.03
CA PHE A 154 7.83 12.36 -12.51
C PHE A 154 6.58 11.97 -11.73
N SER A 155 6.73 11.38 -10.54
CA SER A 155 5.60 11.12 -9.65
C SER A 155 4.86 12.39 -9.26
N PHE A 156 3.57 12.26 -8.97
CA PHE A 156 2.69 13.31 -8.50
C PHE A 156 3.14 13.81 -7.12
N THR A 157 3.41 12.91 -6.19
CA THR A 157 3.97 13.24 -4.89
C THR A 157 5.48 13.08 -4.95
N LYS A 158 6.21 14.17 -4.76
CA LYS A 158 7.69 14.16 -4.88
C LYS A 158 8.39 14.15 -3.54
N GLU A 159 7.73 14.62 -2.49
CA GLU A 159 8.29 14.78 -1.16
C GLU A 159 8.21 13.51 -0.29
N ILE A 160 7.46 12.48 -0.71
CA ILE A 160 7.28 11.25 0.07
C ILE A 160 7.69 10.07 -0.81
N ARG A 161 8.76 9.39 -0.39
CA ARG A 161 9.38 8.26 -1.12
C ARG A 161 9.56 7.03 -0.24
N GLU A 162 9.18 7.14 1.02
CA GLU A 162 9.33 6.15 2.07
C GLU A 162 8.08 5.27 2.19
N ASN A 163 8.17 4.23 3.01
CA ASN A 163 7.02 3.39 3.33
C ASN A 163 6.18 4.05 4.44
N MET A 164 4.87 4.12 4.25
CA MET A 164 3.95 4.64 5.26
C MET A 164 2.98 3.56 5.71
N VAL A 165 2.95 3.28 7.01
CA VAL A 165 2.07 2.31 7.68
C VAL A 165 1.25 3.04 8.72
N ILE A 166 0.12 3.59 8.31
CA ILE A 166 -0.65 4.54 9.11
C ILE A 166 -2.03 3.97 9.43
N GLY A 167 -2.15 3.41 10.62
CA GLY A 167 -3.43 3.04 11.21
C GLY A 167 -4.25 4.26 11.61
N GLN A 168 -5.55 4.06 11.78
CA GLN A 168 -6.50 5.13 12.10
C GLN A 168 -6.63 5.37 13.60
N SER A 169 -6.62 4.32 14.41
CA SER A 169 -6.83 4.40 15.86
C SER A 169 -6.45 3.08 16.53
N LYS A 170 -6.53 3.02 17.86
CA LYS A 170 -6.43 1.76 18.62
C LYS A 170 -7.53 0.75 18.31
N ASP A 171 -8.64 1.18 17.72
CA ASP A 171 -9.75 0.32 17.31
C ASP A 171 -9.61 -0.14 15.85
N ASN A 172 -8.99 0.68 15.01
CA ASN A 172 -8.78 0.45 13.58
C ASN A 172 -7.28 0.27 13.34
N LEU A 173 -6.70 -0.77 13.93
CA LEU A 173 -5.26 -0.98 13.98
C LEU A 173 -4.73 -1.77 12.79
N ILE A 174 -3.42 -1.64 12.56
CA ILE A 174 -2.62 -2.51 11.70
C ILE A 174 -1.83 -3.45 12.61
N GLU A 175 -2.08 -4.76 12.54
CA GLU A 175 -1.56 -5.75 13.48
C GLU A 175 -0.78 -6.88 12.77
N ASN A 176 0.32 -7.33 13.37
CA ASN A 176 1.09 -8.49 12.91
C ASN A 176 1.52 -8.37 11.44
N VAL A 177 2.23 -7.29 11.11
CA VAL A 177 2.79 -7.09 9.77
C VAL A 177 4.28 -7.38 9.79
N ASN A 178 4.73 -8.26 8.89
CA ASN A 178 6.13 -8.66 8.80
C ASN A 178 6.76 -8.11 7.53
N PHE A 179 7.89 -7.43 7.66
CA PHE A 179 8.74 -6.94 6.58
C PHE A 179 10.04 -7.74 6.57
N ILE A 180 10.22 -8.62 5.58
CA ILE A 180 11.30 -9.60 5.54
C ILE A 180 12.11 -9.43 4.25
N ASN A 181 13.43 -9.32 4.36
CA ASN A 181 14.35 -9.18 3.22
C ASN A 181 13.99 -7.99 2.31
N PHE A 182 14.24 -6.79 2.82
CA PHE A 182 14.02 -5.54 2.08
C PHE A 182 15.36 -4.98 1.62
N ASP A 183 15.46 -4.60 0.35
CA ASP A 183 16.58 -3.79 -0.18
C ASP A 183 16.00 -2.50 -0.79
N LEU A 184 16.14 -1.41 -0.05
CA LEU A 184 15.56 -0.11 -0.37
C LEU A 184 16.66 0.91 -0.69
N LYS A 185 16.65 1.46 -1.89
CA LYS A 185 17.45 2.65 -2.23
C LYS A 185 16.55 3.88 -2.23
N LEU A 186 16.74 4.75 -1.24
CA LEU A 186 15.88 5.91 -0.98
C LEU A 186 16.69 7.22 -1.09
N PRO A 187 16.05 8.34 -1.45
CA PRO A 187 16.79 9.58 -1.69
C PRO A 187 17.37 10.21 -0.42
N GLY A 188 16.69 10.05 0.73
CA GLY A 188 17.02 10.76 1.96
C GLY A 188 17.02 12.28 1.79
N GLY A 189 17.82 12.98 2.60
CA GLY A 189 18.07 14.42 2.44
C GLY A 189 17.13 15.34 3.23
N MET A 190 16.24 14.82 4.08
CA MET A 190 15.50 15.65 5.02
C MET A 190 16.44 16.22 6.08
N ARG A 191 16.33 17.53 6.35
CA ARG A 191 17.22 18.24 7.30
C ARG A 191 16.65 18.35 8.71
N THR A 192 15.33 18.17 8.83
CA THR A 192 14.58 18.26 10.08
C THR A 192 13.58 17.14 10.11
N ILE A 193 13.28 16.64 11.31
CA ILE A 193 12.27 15.61 11.52
C ILE A 193 10.88 16.25 11.32
N PRO A 194 10.05 15.77 10.37
CA PRO A 194 8.68 16.24 10.21
C PRO A 194 7.82 16.00 11.46
N LYS A 195 6.70 16.71 11.55
CA LYS A 195 5.68 16.42 12.58
C LYS A 195 5.17 14.99 12.43
N PRO A 196 4.66 14.37 13.52
CA PRO A 196 3.99 13.08 13.44
C PRO A 196 2.89 13.08 12.37
N PRO A 197 2.72 12.00 11.60
CA PRO A 197 1.69 11.92 10.58
C PRO A 197 0.29 11.98 11.19
N VAL A 198 -0.63 12.60 10.47
CA VAL A 198 -2.07 12.58 10.82
C VAL A 198 -2.71 11.31 10.28
N VAL A 199 -3.82 10.88 10.88
CA VAL A 199 -4.60 9.73 10.39
C VAL A 199 -5.44 10.14 9.17
N ILE A 200 -5.91 9.16 8.37
CA ILE A 200 -6.64 9.45 7.14
C ILE A 200 -8.08 9.95 7.41
N ASP A 201 -8.68 9.47 8.49
CA ASP A 201 -10.05 9.76 8.90
C ASP A 201 -11.06 9.40 7.80
N ASP A 202 -11.84 10.38 7.33
CA ASP A 202 -12.86 10.23 6.30
C ASP A 202 -12.39 10.62 4.88
N LYS A 203 -11.11 10.97 4.74
CA LYS A 203 -10.54 11.46 3.47
C LYS A 203 -10.32 10.33 2.47
N TYR A 204 -10.14 10.72 1.21
CA TYR A 204 -9.70 9.80 0.17
C TYR A 204 -8.27 9.30 0.49
N PRO A 205 -8.03 7.97 0.55
CA PRO A 205 -6.80 7.39 1.07
C PRO A 205 -5.64 7.51 0.08
N GLU A 206 -4.93 8.62 0.17
CA GLU A 206 -3.69 8.83 -0.57
C GLU A 206 -2.57 9.09 0.44
N TYR A 207 -1.39 8.53 0.16
CA TYR A 207 -0.26 8.55 1.08
C TYR A 207 0.20 9.97 1.45
N ASP A 208 -0.06 10.97 0.60
CA ASP A 208 0.24 12.37 0.85
C ASP A 208 -0.73 13.08 1.81
N ARG A 209 -1.83 12.43 2.20
CA ARG A 209 -2.83 12.99 3.13
C ARG A 209 -2.42 12.94 4.59
N HIS A 210 -1.34 12.24 4.91
CA HIS A 210 -0.83 12.07 6.26
C HIS A 210 0.21 13.14 6.66
N GLY A 211 0.68 13.95 5.71
CA GLY A 211 1.88 14.77 5.88
C GLY A 211 3.14 14.00 5.47
N LEU A 212 4.31 14.61 5.68
CA LEU A 212 5.59 14.00 5.30
C LEU A 212 5.95 12.81 6.20
N SER A 213 6.67 11.85 5.64
CA SER A 213 7.20 10.70 6.40
C SER A 213 8.20 11.17 7.48
N SER A 214 7.97 10.78 8.73
CA SER A 214 8.85 11.09 9.87
C SER A 214 10.06 10.16 9.99
N GLY A 215 10.01 8.96 9.42
CA GLY A 215 11.17 8.07 9.23
C GLY A 215 11.68 8.11 7.80
N TYR A 216 12.97 7.85 7.58
CA TYR A 216 13.55 7.84 6.24
C TYR A 216 13.33 6.52 5.48
N ALA A 217 12.93 5.44 6.15
CA ALA A 217 12.54 4.19 5.50
C ALA A 217 11.09 3.83 5.78
N PHE A 218 10.68 3.93 7.06
CA PHE A 218 9.31 3.62 7.50
C PHE A 218 8.78 4.66 8.47
N THR A 219 7.53 5.06 8.28
CA THR A 219 6.74 5.75 9.29
C THR A 219 5.57 4.88 9.70
N ILE A 220 5.48 4.55 10.99
CA ILE A 220 4.50 3.63 11.54
C ILE A 220 3.65 4.38 12.58
N LYS A 221 2.33 4.29 12.44
CA LYS A 221 1.38 4.88 13.39
C LYS A 221 0.19 3.96 13.65
N TYR A 222 -0.29 3.90 14.90
CA TYR A 222 -1.46 3.08 15.31
C TYR A 222 -1.35 1.64 14.79
N ALA A 223 -0.22 1.02 15.11
CA ALA A 223 0.12 -0.31 14.67
C ALA A 223 0.64 -1.14 15.84
N LYS A 224 0.56 -2.46 15.66
CA LYS A 224 0.94 -3.42 16.68
C LYS A 224 1.70 -4.60 16.08
N ASN A 225 2.75 -5.05 16.76
CA ASN A 225 3.55 -6.23 16.38
C ASN A 225 4.08 -6.11 14.94
N ILE A 226 4.73 -4.98 14.62
CA ILE A 226 5.34 -4.77 13.31
C ILE A 226 6.79 -5.27 13.38
N THR A 227 7.14 -6.25 12.55
CA THR A 227 8.45 -6.88 12.62
C THR A 227 9.27 -6.61 11.35
N PHE A 228 10.57 -6.43 11.56
CA PHE A 228 11.55 -6.26 10.50
C PHE A 228 12.61 -7.34 10.61
N LYS A 229 12.88 -8.05 9.51
CA LYS A 229 13.96 -9.02 9.41
C LYS A 229 14.74 -8.77 8.14
N ASN A 230 16.03 -8.46 8.27
CA ASN A 230 16.91 -8.16 7.15
C ASN A 230 16.38 -6.98 6.31
N LEU A 231 16.33 -5.81 6.94
CA LEU A 231 16.05 -4.53 6.30
C LEU A 231 17.39 -3.88 5.91
N LYS A 232 17.62 -3.70 4.61
CA LYS A 232 18.77 -2.97 4.07
C LYS A 232 18.26 -1.68 3.43
N VAL A 233 18.74 -0.55 3.94
CA VAL A 233 18.41 0.78 3.40
C VAL A 233 19.69 1.48 2.95
N THR A 234 19.70 1.96 1.72
CA THR A 234 20.76 2.81 1.16
C THR A 234 20.18 4.18 0.88
N LEU A 235 20.80 5.22 1.44
CA LEU A 235 20.40 6.60 1.22
C LEU A 235 21.34 7.30 0.23
N ASP A 236 20.78 8.00 -0.75
CA ASP A 236 21.59 8.85 -1.65
C ASP A 236 22.13 10.09 -0.93
N LYS A 237 21.39 10.60 0.06
CA LYS A 237 21.77 11.74 0.89
C LYS A 237 21.54 11.43 2.35
N LYS A 238 22.42 11.96 3.21
CA LYS A 238 22.21 11.90 4.66
C LYS A 238 20.86 12.49 5.03
N ASP A 239 20.14 11.81 5.91
CA ASP A 239 18.83 12.20 6.39
C ASP A 239 18.86 12.46 7.90
N ALA A 240 18.04 13.39 8.38
CA ALA A 240 17.93 13.77 9.79
C ALA A 240 16.90 12.93 10.56
N ARG A 241 16.04 12.19 9.84
CA ARG A 241 15.06 11.27 10.43
C ARG A 241 15.75 9.99 10.90
N ASP A 242 15.08 9.24 11.76
CA ASP A 242 15.47 7.87 12.08
C ASP A 242 15.08 6.91 10.93
N GLU A 243 15.66 5.71 10.90
CA GLU A 243 15.32 4.70 9.87
C GLU A 243 13.82 4.39 9.91
N ILE A 244 13.31 4.19 11.12
CA ILE A 244 11.93 3.89 11.39
C ILE A 244 11.44 4.83 12.49
N ALA A 245 10.32 5.51 12.23
CA ALA A 245 9.64 6.34 13.21
C ALA A 245 8.33 5.69 13.64
N TYR A 246 8.08 5.63 14.96
CA TYR A 246 6.89 5.01 15.54
C TYR A 246 6.05 6.04 16.31
N PHE A 247 4.73 5.96 16.15
CA PHE A 247 3.76 6.79 16.86
C PHE A 247 2.57 5.95 17.30
N ASP A 248 2.14 6.03 18.55
CA ASP A 248 1.01 5.21 19.06
C ASP A 248 1.18 3.72 18.70
N TYR A 249 2.39 3.20 18.93
CA TYR A 249 2.80 1.85 18.56
C TYR A 249 2.81 0.92 19.78
N GLU A 250 2.41 -0.34 19.55
CA GLU A 250 2.44 -1.40 20.55
C GLU A 250 3.34 -2.56 20.07
N GLU A 251 4.22 -3.06 20.93
CA GLU A 251 5.08 -4.21 20.65
C GLU A 251 4.38 -5.56 20.69
#